data_AF-A0A101W3U9-F1
#
_entry.id   AF-A0A101W3U9-F1
#
_cell.length_a   1.000
_cell.length_b   1.000
_cell.length_c   1.000
_cell.angle_alpha   90.00
_cell.angle_beta   90.00
_cell.angle_gamma   90.00
#
_symmetry.space_group_name_H-M   'P 1'
#
loop_
_entity.id
_entity.type
_entity.pdbx_description
1 polymer ?
#
loop_
_entity_poly.entity_id
_entity_poly.type
_entity_poly.pdbx_seq_one_letter_code
_entity_poly.pdbx_strand_id
1 'polypeptide(L)'
;MNDYQLAVEMDKTISLLFDKLIDSWGRRNKVLVKKVATVASYDGVFNTATVYFPPDNINQSCSFLNRTNQILSAGDFVYIFCEYGNVSQGWIYEKK
;
A
#
# COMPACT_ATOMS: atom_id res chain seq x y z
N MET A 1 -31.03 24.67 4.41
CA MET A 1 -30.42 23.33 4.51
C MET A 1 -31.37 22.49 5.35
N ASN A 2 -31.90 21.40 4.81
CA ASN A 2 -32.84 20.52 5.54
C ASN A 2 -32.04 19.62 6.50
N ASP A 3 -32.62 19.17 7.62
CA ASP A 3 -32.00 18.31 8.64
C ASP A 3 -31.28 17.10 8.03
N TYR A 4 -31.81 16.57 6.93
CA TYR A 4 -31.19 15.48 6.17
C TYR A 4 -29.83 15.83 5.57
N GLN A 5 -29.67 17.06 5.07
CA GLN A 5 -28.40 17.54 4.52
C GLN A 5 -27.37 17.75 5.63
N LEU A 6 -27.82 18.24 6.80
CA LEU A 6 -26.97 18.44 7.98
C LEU A 6 -26.42 17.10 8.51
N ALA A 7 -27.26 16.07 8.59
CA ALA A 7 -26.86 14.73 9.02
C ALA A 7 -25.81 14.11 8.07
N VAL A 8 -25.98 14.28 6.77
CA VAL A 8 -25.01 13.82 5.75
C VAL A 8 -23.68 14.56 5.87
N GLU A 9 -23.70 15.87 6.14
CA GLU A 9 -22.46 16.64 6.34
C GLU A 9 -21.74 16.26 7.63
N MET A 10 -22.48 16.00 8.71
CA MET A 10 -21.93 15.52 9.97
C MET A 10 -21.27 14.15 9.80
N ASP A 11 -21.93 13.20 9.11
CA ASP A 11 -21.40 11.86 8.87
C ASP A 11 -20.09 11.89 8.05
N LYS A 12 -20.04 12.74 7.01
CA LYS A 12 -18.81 12.99 6.25
C LYS A 12 -17.69 13.56 7.12
N THR A 13 -18.03 14.53 7.98
CA THR A 13 -17.04 15.17 8.85
C THR A 13 -16.49 14.19 9.88
N ILE A 14 -17.36 13.36 10.46
CA ILE A 14 -16.98 12.30 11.41
C ILE A 14 -16.04 11.30 10.72
N SER A 15 -16.39 10.83 9.53
CA SER A 15 -15.56 9.92 8.75
C SER A 15 -14.16 10.50 8.47
N LEU A 16 -14.11 11.76 8.03
CA LEU A 16 -12.85 12.47 7.79
C LEU A 16 -11.99 12.63 9.07
N LEU A 17 -12.62 12.82 10.22
CA LEU A 17 -11.91 12.92 11.50
C LEU A 17 -11.35 11.56 11.93
N PHE A 18 -12.10 10.47 11.74
CA PHE A 18 -11.61 9.12 12.00
C PHE A 18 -10.42 8.75 11.12
N ASP A 19 -10.49 9.03 9.81
CA ASP A 19 -9.40 8.78 8.88
C ASP A 19 -8.12 9.52 9.31
N LYS A 20 -8.25 10.80 9.69
CA LYS A 20 -7.12 11.60 10.19
C LYS A 20 -6.52 11.04 11.47
N LEU A 21 -7.34 10.51 12.39
CA LEU A 21 -6.86 9.91 13.63
C LEU A 21 -6.10 8.62 13.36
N ILE A 22 -6.63 7.75 12.49
CA ILE A 22 -5.96 6.51 12.07
C ILE A 22 -4.63 6.83 11.41
N ASP A 23 -4.61 7.81 10.51
CA ASP A 23 -3.39 8.24 9.82
C ASP A 23 -2.33 8.76 10.78
N SER A 24 -2.72 9.61 11.72
CA SER A 24 -1.81 10.18 12.73
C SER A 24 -1.22 9.08 13.62
N TRP A 25 -2.06 8.14 14.08
CA TRP A 25 -1.63 7.06 14.95
C TRP A 25 -0.75 6.04 14.21
N GLY A 26 -1.13 5.66 13.00
CA GLY A 26 -0.37 4.74 12.15
C GLY A 26 1.05 5.24 11.85
N ARG A 27 1.17 6.53 11.50
CA ARG A 27 2.47 7.16 11.23
C ARG A 27 3.32 7.29 12.50
N ARG A 28 2.74 7.73 13.63
CA ARG A 28 3.50 7.91 14.88
C ARG A 28 4.05 6.60 15.44
N ASN A 29 3.27 5.52 15.34
CA ASN A 29 3.65 4.23 15.91
C ASN A 29 4.38 3.31 14.94
N LYS A 30 4.71 3.78 13.73
CA LYS A 30 5.36 2.98 12.68
C LYS A 30 4.64 1.64 12.46
N VAL A 31 3.31 1.68 12.41
CA VAL A 31 2.51 0.47 12.25
C VAL A 31 2.89 -0.20 10.94
N LEU A 32 3.24 -1.49 11.00
CA LEU A 32 3.57 -2.26 9.82
C LEU A 32 2.28 -2.80 9.20
N VAL A 33 2.14 -2.61 7.88
CA VAL A 33 0.97 -3.03 7.11
C VAL A 33 1.36 -3.90 5.94
N LYS A 34 0.39 -4.73 5.54
CA LYS A 34 0.45 -5.58 4.35
C LYS A 34 -0.26 -4.86 3.20
N LYS A 35 0.44 -4.59 2.10
CA LYS A 35 -0.13 -4.08 0.86
C LYS A 35 -0.02 -5.09 -0.26
N VAL A 36 -1.00 -5.11 -1.15
CA VAL A 36 -0.97 -5.94 -2.37
C VAL A 36 -0.43 -5.12 -3.52
N ALA A 37 0.49 -5.68 -4.27
CA ALA A 37 1.02 -5.08 -5.49
C ALA A 37 1.10 -6.14 -6.60
N THR A 38 1.25 -5.66 -7.84
CA THR A 38 1.47 -6.51 -9.01
C THR A 38 2.87 -6.27 -9.54
N VAL A 39 3.59 -7.34 -9.83
CA VAL A 39 4.95 -7.28 -10.36
C VAL A 39 4.92 -6.78 -11.81
N ALA A 40 5.65 -5.71 -12.08
CA ALA A 40 5.91 -5.20 -13.42
C ALA A 40 7.13 -5.89 -14.06
N SER A 41 8.20 -6.05 -13.30
CA SER A 41 9.42 -6.74 -13.72
C SER A 41 10.20 -7.26 -12.52
N TYR A 42 11.07 -8.24 -12.77
CA TYR A 42 11.93 -8.84 -11.75
C TYR A 42 13.38 -8.90 -12.26
N ASP A 43 14.30 -8.41 -11.43
CA ASP A 43 15.75 -8.51 -11.63
C ASP A 43 16.30 -9.61 -10.72
N GLY A 44 16.66 -10.74 -11.31
CA GLY A 44 17.22 -11.88 -10.60
C GLY A 44 18.66 -11.70 -10.12
N VAL A 45 19.40 -10.71 -10.63
CA VAL A 45 20.79 -10.43 -10.22
C VAL A 45 20.78 -9.70 -8.87
N PHE A 46 19.93 -8.68 -8.74
CA PHE A 46 19.79 -7.93 -7.50
C PHE A 46 18.70 -8.49 -6.58
N ASN A 47 17.95 -9.49 -7.04
CA ASN A 47 16.79 -10.06 -6.35
C ASN A 47 15.78 -8.98 -5.95
N THR A 48 15.49 -8.06 -6.89
CA THR A 48 14.54 -6.96 -6.73
C THR A 48 13.42 -7.09 -7.73
N ALA A 49 12.20 -6.70 -7.35
CA ALA A 49 11.07 -6.60 -8.27
C ALA A 49 10.53 -5.17 -8.27
N THR A 50 10.24 -4.69 -9.47
CA THR A 50 9.49 -3.46 -9.68
C THR A 50 8.02 -3.82 -9.71
N VAL A 51 7.20 -3.12 -8.91
CA VAL A 51 5.77 -3.40 -8.75
C VAL A 51 4.95 -2.12 -8.88
N TYR A 52 3.66 -2.27 -9.12
CA TYR A 52 2.67 -1.18 -9.01
C TYR A 52 1.52 -1.60 -8.09
N PHE A 53 0.86 -0.62 -7.46
CA PHE A 53 -0.23 -0.86 -6.52
C PHE A 53 -1.56 -0.55 -7.20
N PRO A 54 -2.48 -1.50 -7.38
CA PRO A 54 -3.79 -1.19 -7.94
C PRO A 54 -4.53 -0.12 -7.11
N PRO A 55 -5.25 0.83 -7.73
CA PRO A 55 -5.55 0.94 -9.17
C PRO A 55 -4.48 1.66 -10.00
N ASP A 56 -3.31 1.96 -9.44
CA ASP A 56 -2.27 2.73 -10.10
C ASP A 56 -1.73 2.00 -11.35
N ASN A 57 -1.33 2.79 -12.35
CA ASN A 57 -0.74 2.26 -13.58
C ASN A 57 0.73 1.86 -13.36
N ILE A 58 1.26 1.02 -14.26
CA ILE A 58 2.66 0.56 -14.27
C ILE A 58 3.70 1.71 -14.26
N ASN A 59 3.30 2.90 -14.72
CA ASN A 59 4.11 4.11 -14.75
C ASN A 59 4.37 4.71 -13.34
N GLN A 60 3.63 4.28 -12.32
CA GLN A 60 3.83 4.64 -10.91
C GLN A 60 4.33 3.43 -10.13
N SER A 61 5.44 2.86 -10.59
CA SER A 61 6.03 1.68 -9.98
C SER A 61 7.11 2.01 -8.96
N CYS A 62 7.34 1.08 -8.05
CA CYS A 62 8.36 1.12 -7.01
C CYS A 62 9.14 -0.20 -7.01
N SER A 63 10.43 -0.15 -6.74
CA SER A 63 11.28 -1.34 -6.67
C SER A 63 11.50 -1.79 -5.23
N PHE A 64 11.33 -3.08 -4.97
CA PHE A 64 11.48 -3.69 -3.66
C PHE A 64 12.38 -4.91 -3.71
N LEU A 65 13.10 -5.14 -2.62
CA LEU A 65 13.83 -6.38 -2.41
C LEU A 65 12.84 -7.55 -2.27
N ASN A 66 13.12 -8.65 -2.96
CA ASN A 66 12.33 -9.88 -2.89
C ASN A 66 12.85 -10.80 -1.77
N ARG A 67 12.06 -10.97 -0.71
CA ARG A 67 12.36 -11.87 0.42
C ARG A 67 11.48 -13.11 0.45
N THR A 68 10.80 -13.44 -0.64
CA THR A 68 9.92 -14.62 -0.73
C THR A 68 10.67 -15.93 -0.87
N ASN A 69 11.98 -15.88 -1.18
CA ASN A 69 12.78 -17.02 -1.65
C ASN A 69 12.23 -17.69 -2.93
N GLN A 70 11.36 -16.99 -3.67
CA GLN A 70 10.77 -17.46 -4.92
C GLN A 70 11.15 -16.51 -6.05
N ILE A 71 11.31 -17.06 -7.25
CA ILE A 71 11.48 -16.26 -8.47
C ILE A 71 10.14 -15.59 -8.81
N LEU A 72 10.17 -14.29 -9.06
CA LEU A 72 8.98 -13.51 -9.43
C LEU A 72 8.92 -13.33 -10.95
N SER A 73 7.71 -13.17 -11.47
CA SER A 73 7.42 -12.91 -12.87
C SER A 73 6.47 -11.73 -13.01
N ALA A 74 6.52 -11.04 -14.16
CA ALA A 74 5.57 -9.98 -14.45
C ALA A 74 4.12 -10.51 -14.41
N GLY A 75 3.24 -9.76 -13.75
CA GLY A 75 1.84 -10.15 -13.50
C GLY A 75 1.61 -10.90 -12.19
N ASP A 76 2.66 -11.34 -11.49
CA ASP A 76 2.50 -11.96 -10.16
C ASP A 76 1.91 -10.96 -9.16
N PHE A 77 0.99 -11.45 -8.32
CA PHE A 77 0.53 -10.70 -7.15
C PHE A 77 1.46 -10.97 -5.97
N VAL A 78 1.92 -9.90 -5.34
CA VAL A 78 2.83 -9.98 -4.21
C VAL A 78 2.32 -9.14 -3.05
N TYR A 79 2.72 -9.54 -1.85
CA TYR A 79 2.50 -8.77 -0.65
C TYR A 79 3.76 -8.04 -0.22
N ILE A 80 3.60 -6.74 0.02
CA ILE A 80 4.63 -5.85 0.51
C ILE A 80 4.34 -5.56 1.98
N PHE A 81 5.35 -5.75 2.80
CA PHE A 81 5.36 -5.32 4.18
C PHE A 81 6.00 -3.94 4.23
N CYS A 82 5.30 -2.92 4.70
CA CYS A 82 5.80 -1.56 4.79
C CYS A 82 5.21 -0.81 5.99
N GLU A 83 5.81 0.33 6.36
CA GLU A 83 5.20 1.22 7.35
C GLU A 83 3.93 1.89 6.79
N TYR A 84 2.96 2.12 7.65
CA TYR A 84 1.73 2.81 7.31
C TYR A 84 2.04 4.22 6.75
N GLY A 85 1.58 4.48 5.53
CA GLY A 85 1.83 5.76 4.85
C GLY A 85 3.25 5.94 4.28
N ASN A 86 4.15 4.95 4.42
CA ASN A 86 5.50 4.99 3.87
C ASN A 86 5.86 3.65 3.23
N VAL A 87 5.51 3.54 1.94
CA VAL A 87 5.76 2.33 1.16
C VAL A 87 7.25 2.18 0.79
N SER A 88 7.99 3.29 0.70
CA SER A 88 9.40 3.32 0.25
C SER A 88 10.37 2.53 1.12
N GLN A 89 10.00 2.17 2.34
CA GLN A 89 10.82 1.37 3.27
C GLN A 89 10.37 -0.10 3.35
N GLY A 90 9.54 -0.56 2.42
CA GLY A 90 9.02 -1.93 2.41
C GLY A 90 9.92 -2.97 1.76
N TRP A 91 9.48 -4.23 1.84
CA TRP A 91 10.01 -5.34 1.05
C TRP A 91 8.90 -6.32 0.68
N ILE A 92 9.12 -7.07 -0.40
CA ILE A 92 8.22 -8.15 -0.79
C ILE A 92 8.52 -9.35 0.09
N TYR A 93 7.52 -9.90 0.74
CA TYR A 93 7.72 -10.99 1.70
C TYR A 93 6.90 -12.24 1.39
N GLU A 94 5.88 -12.13 0.54
CA GLU A 94 5.05 -13.25 0.13
C GLU A 94 4.56 -13.06 -1.31
N LYS A 95 4.59 -14.13 -2.11
CA LYS A 95 3.89 -14.22 -3.39
C LYS A 95 2.51 -14.83 -3.13
N LYS A 96 1.47 -14.19 -3.66
CA LYS A 96 0.08 -14.61 -3.49
C LYS A 96 -0.29 -15.75 -4.44
#